data_AF-A0A7Y6WRM5-F1
#
_entry.id   AF-A0A7Y6WRM5-F1
#
_cell.length_a   1.000
_cell.length_b   1.000
_cell.length_c   1.000
_cell.angle_alpha   90.00
_cell.angle_beta   90.00
_cell.angle_gamma   90.00
#
_symmetry.space_group_name_H-M   'P 1'
#
loop_
_entity.id
_entity.type
_entity.pdbx_description
1 polymer ?
#
loop_
_entity_poly.entity_id
_entity_poly.type
_entity_poly.pdbx_seq_one_letter_code
_entity_poly.pdbx_strand_id
1 'polypeptide(L)'
;HLQHRQQPGAVAPAPQPAQAGGPVPRVAPVAVAPPPRVEPAPIPVPQPGPTLLGPASALAPGDMFDHARAAEAAFMTGDYTTCVTACTDAIRRALAFAGEGSLGQQAFLLRVDGADLLRLQGLATQQHLRVDDAAFSLYVMMQVFIRLNAVGLPNAE
;
A
#
# COMPACT_ATOMS: atom_id res chain seq x y z
N HIS A 1 -35.51 10.40 28.71
CA HIS A 1 -35.84 10.21 30.15
C HIS A 1 -35.41 8.78 30.51
N LEU A 2 -34.29 8.50 31.18
CA LEU A 2 -33.82 8.80 32.56
C LEU A 2 -34.46 7.96 33.68
N GLN A 3 -33.60 7.51 34.62
CA GLN A 3 -33.82 6.97 35.99
C GLN A 3 -33.95 5.42 36.10
N HIS A 4 -33.00 4.68 36.72
CA HIS A 4 -32.60 4.53 38.16
C HIS A 4 -33.61 3.65 38.96
N ARG A 5 -33.29 2.74 39.91
CA ARG A 5 -32.30 2.65 41.03
C ARG A 5 -32.22 1.17 41.56
N GLN A 6 -31.08 0.56 41.94
CA GLN A 6 -30.34 0.48 43.26
C GLN A 6 -30.62 -0.69 44.26
N GLN A 7 -29.56 -1.00 45.02
CA GLN A 7 -29.18 -2.10 45.98
C GLN A 7 -29.76 -2.01 47.41
N PRO A 8 -29.60 -3.03 48.31
CA PRO A 8 -28.46 -3.20 49.29
C PRO A 8 -28.07 -4.68 49.61
N GLY A 9 -27.17 -5.08 50.55
CA GLY A 9 -26.05 -4.39 51.25
C GLY A 9 -25.59 -4.93 52.64
N ALA A 10 -24.48 -5.72 52.71
CA ALA A 10 -23.62 -6.04 53.92
C ALA A 10 -24.24 -6.87 55.10
N VAL A 11 -23.59 -7.33 56.20
CA VAL A 11 -22.28 -7.11 56.91
C VAL A 11 -21.80 -8.40 57.69
N ALA A 12 -20.55 -8.46 58.20
CA ALA A 12 -19.96 -9.54 59.06
C ALA A 12 -20.13 -9.32 60.60
N PRO A 13 -19.64 -10.21 61.51
CA PRO A 13 -18.36 -9.97 62.23
C PRO A 13 -17.55 -11.21 62.73
N ALA A 14 -16.44 -10.99 63.45
CA ALA A 14 -15.46 -11.97 63.97
C ALA A 14 -15.46 -12.12 65.53
N PRO A 15 -14.61 -13.02 66.11
CA PRO A 15 -13.69 -12.56 67.18
C PRO A 15 -12.29 -13.26 67.25
N GLN A 16 -11.37 -12.69 68.04
CA GLN A 16 -10.05 -13.23 68.47
C GLN A 16 -10.04 -13.50 69.99
N PRO A 17 -9.06 -14.25 70.58
CA PRO A 17 -7.98 -13.57 71.32
C PRO A 17 -6.59 -14.28 71.48
N ALA A 18 -5.54 -13.43 71.61
CA ALA A 18 -4.32 -13.43 72.46
C ALA A 18 -3.45 -14.69 72.86
N GLN A 19 -2.17 -14.60 72.45
CA GLN A 19 -0.91 -14.61 73.27
C GLN A 19 -0.01 -15.86 73.57
N ALA A 20 1.30 -15.59 73.39
CA ALA A 20 2.52 -16.05 74.10
C ALA A 20 3.26 -17.36 73.72
N GLY A 21 4.58 -17.24 73.42
CA GLY A 21 5.57 -18.33 73.62
C GLY A 21 6.73 -18.49 72.60
N GLY A 22 7.92 -17.95 72.91
CA GLY A 22 9.24 -18.53 72.50
C GLY A 22 9.81 -18.21 71.09
N PRO A 23 11.15 -18.15 70.93
CA PRO A 23 11.81 -17.86 69.64
C PRO A 23 12.16 -19.12 68.85
N VAL A 24 11.89 -19.11 67.54
CA VAL A 24 12.43 -20.08 66.56
C VAL A 24 13.18 -19.35 65.44
N PRO A 25 14.33 -19.87 64.93
CA PRO A 25 15.11 -19.19 63.91
C PRO A 25 14.32 -19.03 62.60
N ARG A 26 14.05 -17.77 62.23
CA ARG A 26 13.32 -17.43 61.01
C ARG A 26 14.29 -17.50 59.82
N VAL A 27 14.24 -18.59 59.05
CA VAL A 27 14.94 -18.68 57.77
C VAL A 27 14.44 -17.54 56.88
N ALA A 28 15.37 -16.73 56.35
CA ALA A 28 15.01 -15.60 55.50
C ALA A 28 14.36 -16.10 54.20
N PRO A 29 13.23 -15.52 53.76
CA PRO A 29 12.70 -15.81 52.43
C PRO A 29 13.68 -15.27 51.38
N VAL A 30 14.14 -16.15 50.49
CA VAL A 30 14.90 -15.75 49.31
C VAL A 30 14.03 -14.81 48.48
N ALA A 31 14.53 -13.59 48.24
CA ALA A 31 13.85 -12.64 47.37
C ALA A 31 13.81 -13.20 45.94
N VAL A 32 12.63 -13.61 45.49
CA VAL A 32 12.40 -13.97 44.09
C VAL A 32 12.51 -12.69 43.28
N ALA A 33 13.60 -12.54 42.53
CA ALA A 33 13.76 -11.45 41.58
C ALA A 33 12.62 -11.50 40.55
N PRO A 34 11.99 -10.38 40.19
CA PRO A 34 11.00 -10.36 39.13
C PRO A 34 11.65 -10.82 37.81
N PRO A 35 10.93 -11.57 36.95
CA PRO A 35 11.47 -11.94 35.65
C PRO A 35 11.79 -10.68 34.84
N PRO A 36 12.89 -10.67 34.05
CA PRO A 36 13.23 -9.53 33.23
C PRO A 36 12.09 -9.25 32.25
N ARG A 37 11.54 -8.04 32.31
CA ARG A 37 10.54 -7.57 31.34
C ARG A 37 11.22 -7.51 29.99
N VAL A 38 10.89 -8.47 29.11
CA VAL A 38 11.31 -8.42 27.71
C VAL A 38 10.60 -7.24 27.07
N GLU A 39 11.35 -6.14 26.89
CA GLU A 39 10.92 -5.02 26.07
C GLU A 39 10.73 -5.55 24.64
N PRO A 40 9.58 -5.31 23.99
CA PRO A 40 9.42 -5.71 22.60
C PRO A 40 10.46 -5.00 21.76
N ALA A 41 11.40 -5.76 21.18
CA ALA A 41 12.37 -5.20 20.26
C ALA A 41 11.60 -4.42 19.17
N PRO A 42 12.01 -3.18 18.84
CA PRO A 42 11.31 -2.41 17.82
C PRO A 42 11.29 -3.23 16.53
N ILE A 43 10.08 -3.51 16.05
CA ILE A 43 9.87 -4.21 14.78
C ILE A 43 10.69 -3.43 13.74
N PRO A 44 11.62 -4.07 13.01
CA PRO A 44 12.37 -3.38 11.99
C PRO A 44 11.37 -2.77 11.01
N VAL A 45 11.27 -1.43 11.02
CA VAL A 45 10.58 -0.71 9.95
C VAL A 45 11.19 -1.22 8.64
N PRO A 46 10.38 -1.69 7.66
CA PRO A 46 10.94 -2.19 6.42
C PRO A 46 11.78 -1.09 5.79
N GLN A 47 13.10 -1.22 5.90
CA GLN A 47 13.99 -0.34 5.16
C GLN A 47 13.66 -0.60 3.69
N PRO A 48 13.34 0.43 2.89
CA PRO A 48 13.32 0.28 1.46
C PRO A 48 14.78 0.07 1.02
N GLY A 49 15.25 -1.18 1.14
CA GLY A 49 16.31 -1.68 0.28
C GLY A 49 15.92 -1.41 -1.17
N PRO A 50 16.90 -1.32 -2.09
CA PRO A 50 16.68 -0.83 -3.46
C PRO A 50 15.47 -1.52 -4.05
N THR A 51 14.36 -0.79 -4.06
CA THR A 51 13.05 -1.36 -4.40
C THR A 51 13.19 -1.74 -5.84
N LEU A 52 13.18 -3.04 -6.14
CA LEU A 52 13.51 -3.56 -7.46
C LEU A 52 12.50 -2.92 -8.42
N LEU A 53 12.94 -1.91 -9.18
CA LEU A 53 12.07 -1.13 -10.03
C LEU A 53 11.43 -2.12 -10.99
N GLY A 54 10.10 -2.16 -11.02
CA GLY A 54 9.41 -2.95 -12.01
C GLY A 54 9.74 -2.42 -13.42
N PRO A 55 9.67 -3.26 -14.45
CA PRO A 55 10.03 -2.89 -15.81
C PRO A 55 9.28 -1.66 -16.32
N ALA A 56 8.06 -1.39 -15.86
CA ALA A 56 7.31 -0.19 -16.22
C ALA A 56 7.88 1.05 -15.49
N SER A 57 8.11 0.97 -14.17
CA SER A 57 8.77 2.05 -13.42
C SER A 57 10.20 2.36 -13.90
N ALA A 58 10.92 1.38 -14.46
CA ALA A 58 12.24 1.59 -15.05
C ALA A 58 12.22 2.32 -16.40
N LEU A 59 11.09 2.28 -17.12
CA LEU A 59 10.89 2.98 -18.40
C LEU A 59 10.19 4.34 -18.24
N ALA A 60 9.54 4.57 -17.09
CA ALA A 60 8.72 5.74 -16.85
C ALA A 60 9.55 7.03 -16.76
N PRO A 61 9.15 8.11 -17.47
CA PRO A 61 9.59 9.46 -17.17
C PRO A 61 9.34 9.86 -15.70
N GLY A 62 10.07 10.86 -15.20
CA GLY A 62 9.95 11.32 -13.80
C GLY A 62 8.50 11.58 -13.35
N ASP A 63 7.74 12.39 -14.09
CA ASP A 63 6.33 12.70 -13.80
C ASP A 63 5.36 11.52 -13.95
N MET A 64 5.84 10.40 -14.51
CA MET A 64 5.07 9.18 -14.78
C MET A 64 5.43 8.04 -13.82
N PHE A 65 6.49 8.20 -13.02
CA PHE A 65 7.07 7.15 -12.20
C PHE A 65 6.08 6.57 -11.17
N ASP A 66 5.38 7.43 -10.42
CA ASP A 66 4.41 7.00 -9.41
C ASP A 66 3.21 6.27 -10.04
N HIS A 67 2.79 6.68 -11.24
CA HIS A 67 1.73 6.02 -12.00
C HIS A 67 2.13 4.63 -12.48
N ALA A 68 3.35 4.50 -13.00
CA ALA A 68 3.90 3.21 -13.39
C ALA A 68 4.03 2.28 -12.18
N ARG A 69 4.53 2.80 -11.06
CA ARG A 69 4.69 2.06 -9.80
C ARG A 69 3.34 1.61 -9.23
N ALA A 70 2.31 2.47 -9.29
CA ALA A 70 0.96 2.14 -8.86
C ALA A 70 0.33 1.05 -9.74
N ALA A 71 0.52 1.13 -11.06
CA ALA A 71 0.03 0.11 -11.99
C ALA A 71 0.69 -1.27 -11.75
N GLU A 72 2.00 -1.31 -11.53
CA GLU A 72 2.74 -2.54 -11.23
C GLU A 72 2.36 -3.12 -9.86
N ALA A 73 2.22 -2.28 -8.83
CA ALA A 73 1.76 -2.71 -7.51
C ALA A 73 0.34 -3.31 -7.57
N ALA A 74 -0.59 -2.66 -8.29
CA ALA A 74 -1.94 -3.16 -8.49
C ALA A 74 -1.98 -4.49 -9.28
N PHE A 75 -1.09 -4.67 -10.26
CA PHE A 75 -0.94 -5.94 -10.97
C PHE A 75 -0.46 -7.06 -10.03
N MET A 76 0.54 -6.78 -9.17
CA MET A 76 1.07 -7.76 -8.21
C MET A 76 0.07 -8.14 -7.11
N THR A 77 -0.85 -7.24 -6.72
CA THR A 77 -1.92 -7.55 -5.75
C THR A 77 -3.15 -8.19 -6.37
N GLY A 78 -3.21 -8.31 -7.72
CA GLY A 78 -4.36 -8.83 -8.44
C GLY A 78 -5.52 -7.84 -8.64
N ASP A 79 -5.32 -6.56 -8.33
CA ASP A 79 -6.29 -5.50 -8.61
C ASP A 79 -6.14 -5.00 -10.06
N TYR A 80 -6.68 -5.80 -10.97
CA TYR A 80 -6.61 -5.54 -12.41
C TYR A 80 -7.37 -4.27 -12.81
N THR A 81 -8.43 -3.89 -12.09
CA THR A 81 -9.19 -2.66 -12.38
C THR A 81 -8.39 -1.42 -12.06
N THR A 82 -7.73 -1.37 -10.89
CA THR A 82 -6.81 -0.29 -10.54
C THR A 82 -5.60 -0.26 -11.48
N CYS A 83 -5.06 -1.43 -11.86
CA CYS A 83 -3.95 -1.54 -12.83
C CYS A 83 -4.30 -0.92 -14.19
N VAL A 84 -5.42 -1.31 -14.80
CA VAL A 84 -5.88 -0.78 -16.11
C VAL A 84 -6.19 0.71 -16.03
N THR A 85 -6.77 1.18 -14.91
CA THR A 85 -7.04 2.61 -14.68
C THR A 85 -5.75 3.42 -14.61
N ALA A 86 -4.78 2.98 -13.80
CA ALA A 86 -3.48 3.63 -13.66
C ALA A 86 -2.71 3.65 -15.01
N CYS A 87 -2.73 2.56 -15.78
CA CYS A 87 -2.16 2.51 -17.12
C CYS A 87 -2.84 3.53 -18.07
N THR A 88 -4.17 3.62 -18.03
CA THR A 88 -4.94 4.52 -18.90
C THR A 88 -4.66 6.00 -18.58
N ASP A 89 -4.58 6.36 -17.30
CA ASP A 89 -4.20 7.72 -16.87
C ASP A 89 -2.74 8.03 -17.20
N ALA A 90 -1.84 7.06 -17.04
CA ALA A 90 -0.43 7.20 -17.42
C ALA A 90 -0.29 7.49 -18.92
N ILE A 91 -0.91 6.66 -19.76
CA ILE A 91 -0.91 6.81 -21.22
C ILE A 91 -1.54 8.13 -21.65
N ARG A 92 -2.65 8.57 -21.02
CA ARG A 92 -3.28 9.86 -21.35
C ARG A 92 -2.34 11.04 -21.10
N ARG A 93 -1.60 11.05 -20.00
CA ARG A 93 -0.59 12.08 -19.70
C ARG A 93 0.62 11.97 -20.62
N ALA A 94 1.10 10.75 -20.89
CA ALA A 94 2.19 10.50 -21.83
C ALA A 94 1.87 11.02 -23.24
N LEU A 95 0.63 10.81 -23.71
CA LEU A 95 0.15 11.34 -24.99
C LEU A 95 0.04 12.87 -25.00
N ALA A 96 -0.22 13.53 -23.86
CA ALA A 96 -0.24 14.98 -23.79
C ALA A 96 1.14 15.62 -24.05
N PHE A 97 2.24 14.95 -23.69
CA PHE A 97 3.60 15.39 -24.04
C PHE A 97 3.90 15.31 -25.55
N ALA A 98 3.10 14.58 -26.35
CA ALA A 98 3.24 14.53 -27.79
C ALA A 98 2.87 15.86 -28.49
N GLY A 99 2.12 16.73 -27.81
CA GLY A 99 1.59 17.99 -28.33
C GLY A 99 0.07 18.12 -28.12
N GLU A 100 -0.45 19.29 -28.47
CA GLU A 100 -1.88 19.58 -28.39
C GLU A 100 -2.64 18.99 -29.59
N GLY A 101 -3.76 18.31 -29.32
CA GLY A 101 -4.61 17.74 -30.37
C GLY A 101 -5.60 16.71 -29.85
N SER A 102 -6.31 16.06 -30.77
CA SER A 102 -7.11 14.88 -30.45
C SER A 102 -6.21 13.70 -30.06
N LEU A 103 -6.75 12.76 -29.27
CA LEU A 103 -6.01 11.59 -28.80
C LEU A 103 -5.42 10.75 -29.95
N GLY A 104 -6.09 10.70 -31.11
CA GLY A 104 -5.57 10.05 -32.32
C GLY A 104 -4.37 10.79 -32.96
N GLN A 105 -4.33 12.12 -32.91
CA GLN A 105 -3.19 12.91 -33.37
C GLN A 105 -1.99 12.75 -32.45
N GLN A 106 -2.21 12.79 -31.12
CA GLN A 106 -1.16 12.56 -30.12
C GLN A 106 -0.55 11.15 -30.24
N ALA A 107 -1.40 10.13 -30.42
CA ALA A 107 -0.98 8.75 -30.68
C ALA A 107 -0.16 8.64 -31.97
N PHE A 108 -0.60 9.28 -33.04
CA PHE A 108 0.11 9.30 -34.32
C PHE A 108 1.50 9.95 -34.21
N LEU A 109 1.62 11.08 -33.49
CA LEU A 109 2.89 11.78 -33.27
C LEU A 109 3.91 10.91 -32.50
N LEU A 110 3.47 10.22 -31.43
CA LEU A 110 4.30 9.23 -30.72
C LEU A 110 4.41 7.87 -31.45
N ARG A 111 3.77 7.71 -32.62
CA ARG A 111 3.69 6.45 -33.39
C ARG A 111 3.12 5.27 -32.59
N VAL A 112 2.22 5.52 -31.65
CA VAL A 112 1.51 4.51 -30.86
C VAL A 112 0.42 3.86 -31.73
N ASP A 113 0.19 2.56 -31.57
CA ASP A 113 -0.86 1.86 -32.31
C ASP A 113 -2.26 2.30 -31.84
N GLY A 114 -3.07 2.78 -32.78
CA GLY A 114 -4.44 3.21 -32.51
C GLY A 114 -5.38 2.06 -32.15
N ALA A 115 -5.11 0.84 -32.63
CA ALA A 115 -5.89 -0.35 -32.28
C ALA A 115 -5.68 -0.74 -30.80
N ASP A 116 -4.44 -0.65 -30.32
CA ASP A 116 -4.11 -0.91 -28.91
C ASP A 116 -4.76 0.13 -27.99
N LEU A 117 -4.73 1.41 -28.36
CA LEU A 117 -5.39 2.47 -27.60
C LEU A 117 -6.92 2.35 -27.61
N LEU A 118 -7.53 1.95 -28.73
CA LEU A 118 -8.97 1.70 -28.80
C LEU A 118 -9.37 0.49 -27.95
N ARG A 119 -8.58 -0.58 -27.95
CA ARG A 119 -8.77 -1.73 -27.07
C ARG A 119 -8.65 -1.33 -25.60
N LEU A 120 -7.64 -0.54 -25.23
CA LEU A 120 -7.46 -0.03 -23.87
C LEU A 120 -8.64 0.84 -23.41
N GLN A 121 -9.15 1.74 -24.27
CA GLN A 121 -10.37 2.51 -23.98
C GLN A 121 -11.58 1.61 -23.75
N GLY A 122 -11.71 0.52 -24.52
CA GLY A 122 -12.73 -0.50 -24.29
C GLY A 122 -12.59 -1.16 -22.91
N LEU A 123 -11.38 -1.59 -22.54
CA LEU A 123 -11.08 -2.21 -21.25
C LEU A 123 -11.38 -1.27 -20.06
N ALA A 124 -11.07 0.02 -20.19
CA ALA A 124 -11.33 1.02 -19.14
C ALA A 124 -12.83 1.23 -18.83
N THR A 125 -13.75 0.72 -19.66
CA THR A 125 -15.20 0.73 -19.38
C THR A 125 -15.71 -0.53 -18.69
N GLN A 126 -14.89 -1.59 -18.60
CA GLN A 126 -15.32 -2.89 -18.08
C GLN A 126 -15.28 -2.93 -16.54
N GLN A 127 -16.31 -3.56 -15.95
CA GLN A 127 -16.43 -3.72 -14.50
C GLN A 127 -15.64 -4.93 -13.96
N HIS A 128 -15.24 -5.85 -14.83
CA HIS A 128 -14.51 -7.06 -14.44
C HIS A 128 -13.42 -7.35 -15.47
N LEU A 129 -12.17 -7.19 -15.04
CA LEU A 129 -10.97 -7.29 -15.87
C LEU A 129 -10.15 -8.51 -15.48
N ARG A 130 -9.53 -9.16 -16.46
CA ARG A 130 -8.67 -10.33 -16.24
C ARG A 130 -7.20 -9.93 -16.14
N VAL A 131 -6.38 -10.87 -15.68
CA VAL A 131 -4.91 -10.72 -15.66
C VAL A 131 -4.35 -10.38 -17.04
N ASP A 132 -4.89 -10.97 -18.11
CA ASP A 132 -4.48 -10.68 -19.49
C ASP A 132 -4.79 -9.25 -19.92
N ASP A 133 -5.88 -8.66 -19.43
CA ASP A 133 -6.29 -7.28 -19.75
C ASP A 133 -5.38 -6.25 -19.05
N ALA A 134 -5.01 -6.54 -17.79
CA ALA A 134 -4.04 -5.75 -17.04
C ALA A 134 -2.61 -5.90 -17.61
N ALA A 135 -2.20 -7.12 -17.99
CA ALA A 135 -0.91 -7.38 -18.63
C ALA A 135 -0.81 -6.67 -20.00
N PHE A 136 -1.88 -6.69 -20.78
CA PHE A 136 -1.99 -5.91 -22.02
C PHE A 136 -1.86 -4.40 -21.75
N SER A 137 -2.53 -3.90 -20.71
CA SER A 137 -2.48 -2.46 -20.37
C SER A 137 -1.09 -2.01 -19.92
N LEU A 138 -0.38 -2.82 -19.15
CA LEU A 138 1.03 -2.63 -18.81
C LEU A 138 1.93 -2.64 -20.06
N TYR A 139 1.72 -3.57 -20.98
CA TYR A 139 2.45 -3.63 -22.26
C TYR A 139 2.26 -2.34 -23.08
N VAL A 140 1.02 -1.87 -23.26
CA VAL A 140 0.75 -0.61 -24.00
C VAL A 140 1.41 0.58 -23.30
N MET A 141 1.36 0.64 -21.96
CA MET A 141 2.00 1.71 -21.19
C MET A 141 3.53 1.72 -21.38
N MET A 142 4.18 0.56 -21.32
CA MET A 142 5.62 0.43 -21.60
C MET A 142 5.96 0.84 -23.04
N GLN A 143 5.16 0.43 -24.04
CA GLN A 143 5.33 0.86 -25.44
C GLN A 143 5.26 2.38 -25.60
N VAL A 144 4.32 3.03 -24.92
CA VAL A 144 4.17 4.50 -24.92
C VAL A 144 5.38 5.15 -24.25
N PHE A 145 5.85 4.66 -23.10
CA PHE A 145 7.05 5.19 -22.44
C PHE A 145 8.32 5.02 -23.28
N ILE A 146 8.53 3.87 -23.94
CA ILE A 146 9.67 3.65 -24.84
C ILE A 146 9.66 4.69 -25.98
N ARG A 147 8.49 4.94 -26.57
CA ARG A 147 8.33 5.91 -27.67
C ARG A 147 8.52 7.35 -27.19
N LEU A 148 8.01 7.70 -26.01
CA LEU A 148 8.17 9.01 -25.41
C LEU A 148 9.65 9.32 -25.10
N ASN A 149 10.38 8.35 -24.53
CA ASN A 149 11.84 8.47 -24.35
C ASN A 149 12.60 8.58 -25.68
N ALA A 150 12.15 7.89 -26.74
CA ALA A 150 12.80 7.91 -28.05
C ALA A 150 12.57 9.22 -28.86
N VAL A 151 11.45 9.91 -28.63
CA VAL A 151 11.17 11.24 -29.24
C VAL A 151 11.87 12.36 -28.47
N GLY A 152 12.20 12.14 -27.19
CA GLY A 152 12.70 13.15 -26.29
C GLY A 152 11.56 13.99 -25.74
N LEU A 153 11.44 14.06 -24.41
CA LEU A 153 10.52 14.99 -23.78
C LEU A 153 10.97 16.42 -24.10
N PRO A 154 10.04 17.37 -24.36
CA PRO A 154 10.39 18.78 -24.29
C PRO A 154 10.89 19.05 -22.87
N ASN A 155 12.16 19.41 -22.73
CA ASN A 155 12.72 19.80 -21.44
C ASN A 155 11.91 20.97 -20.90
N ALA A 156 11.30 20.79 -19.73
CA ALA A 156 10.72 21.90 -18.99
C ALA A 156 11.86 22.74 -18.40
N GLU A 157 12.24 23.78 -19.14
CA GLU A 157 13.10 24.89 -18.68
C GLU A 157 12.24 26.03 -18.11
#